data_AF-A0A517RHV0-F1
#
_entry.id   AF-A0A517RHV0-F1
#
_cell.length_a   1.000
_cell.length_b   1.000
_cell.length_c   1.000
_cell.angle_alpha   90.00
_cell.angle_beta   90.00
_cell.angle_gamma   90.00
#
_symmetry.space_group_name_H-M   'P 1'
#
loop_
_entity.id
_entity.type
_entity.pdbx_description
1 polymer ?
#
loop_
_entity_poly.entity_id
_entity_poly.type
_entity_poly.pdbx_seq_one_letter_code
_entity_poly.pdbx_strand_id
1 'polypeptide(L)'
;MSDWEERFQKLKQDNDAVLAAVKSEEQALSDAVALLPQQKVYAERIANEVVCDTLWRIDAILFDGGLNPVVTEHDSRMIGVVAEINNVRFAVNICSRLDGQTRITVFGGLKDTLGERIVDLDHDISDIQEWFADTIESYYKP
;
A
#
# COMPACT_ATOMS: atom_id res chain seq x y z
N MET A 1 14.29 45.31 29.65
CA MET A 1 15.06 44.09 29.35
C MET A 1 16.23 44.49 28.49
N SER A 2 17.38 43.84 28.68
CA SER A 2 18.57 44.13 27.89
C SER A 2 18.58 43.29 26.60
N ASP A 3 19.11 43.86 25.51
CA ASP A 3 19.09 43.26 24.15
C ASP A 3 19.68 41.83 24.09
N TRP A 4 20.61 41.50 24.98
CA TRP A 4 21.16 40.14 25.04
C TRP A 4 20.19 39.13 25.68
N GLU A 5 19.39 39.51 26.67
CA GLU A 5 18.42 38.63 27.33
C GLU A 5 17.30 38.20 26.37
N GLU A 6 16.78 39.11 25.54
CA GLU A 6 15.77 38.80 24.53
C GLU A 6 16.30 37.84 23.46
N ARG A 7 17.56 38.01 23.04
CA ARG A 7 18.22 37.10 22.08
C ARG A 7 18.37 35.69 22.64
N PHE A 8 18.74 35.53 23.91
CA PHE A 8 18.82 34.21 24.55
C PHE A 8 17.46 33.58 24.80
N GLN A 9 16.43 34.38 25.13
CA GLN A 9 15.05 33.87 25.25
C GLN A 9 14.52 33.34 23.91
N LYS A 10 14.79 34.05 22.81
CA LYS A 10 14.41 33.60 21.46
C LYS A 10 15.13 32.31 21.06
N LEU A 11 16.44 32.23 21.30
CA LEU A 11 17.21 31.00 21.06
C LEU A 11 16.68 29.80 21.85
N LYS A 12 16.21 30.03 23.08
CA LYS A 12 15.58 28.98 23.89
C LYS A 12 14.24 28.53 23.28
N GLN A 13 13.38 29.46 22.88
CA GLN A 13 12.11 29.14 22.23
C GLN A 13 12.31 28.36 20.92
N ASP A 14 13.27 28.78 20.10
CA ASP A 14 13.60 28.09 18.85
C ASP A 14 14.11 26.67 19.13
N ASN A 15 14.97 26.48 20.14
CA ASN A 15 15.43 25.15 20.56
C ASN A 15 14.30 24.28 21.12
N ASP A 16 13.42 24.84 21.95
CA ASP A 16 12.28 24.10 22.52
C ASP A 16 11.31 23.67 21.41
N ALA A 17 11.11 24.50 20.38
CA ALA A 17 10.31 24.18 19.20
C ALA A 17 10.95 23.04 18.37
N VAL A 18 12.26 23.08 18.15
CA VAL A 18 12.99 22.00 17.46
C VAL A 18 12.91 20.69 18.25
N LEU A 19 13.10 20.73 19.57
CA LEU A 19 12.98 19.55 20.43
C LEU A 19 11.56 18.97 20.45
N ALA A 20 10.54 19.82 20.42
CA ALA A 20 9.15 19.38 20.32
C ALA A 20 8.85 18.74 18.97
N ALA A 21 9.40 19.28 17.87
CA ALA A 21 9.27 18.69 16.54
C ALA A 21 9.94 17.31 16.47
N VAL A 22 11.17 17.18 16.98
CA VAL A 22 11.89 15.89 17.02
C VAL A 22 11.10 14.85 17.83
N LYS A 23 10.59 15.22 19.02
CA LYS A 23 9.76 14.31 19.83
C LYS A 23 8.46 13.92 19.13
N SER A 24 7.85 14.84 18.38
CA SER A 24 6.65 14.57 17.60
C SER A 24 6.94 13.59 16.45
N GLU A 25 8.10 13.71 15.79
CA GLU A 25 8.53 12.78 14.75
C GLU A 25 8.84 11.39 15.33
N GLU A 26 9.54 11.31 16.47
CA GLU A 26 9.82 10.05 17.16
C GLU A 26 8.53 9.35 17.60
N GLN A 27 7.55 10.10 18.12
CA GLN A 27 6.25 9.55 18.51
C GLN A 27 5.47 9.05 17.29
N ALA A 28 5.39 9.85 16.22
CA ALA A 28 4.72 9.44 14.98
C ALA A 28 5.37 8.18 14.37
N LEU A 29 6.69 8.05 14.45
CA LEU A 29 7.42 6.88 13.98
C LEU A 29 7.12 5.64 14.86
N SER A 30 7.05 5.81 16.18
CA SER A 30 6.67 4.74 17.12
C SER A 30 5.24 4.25 16.89
N ASP A 31 4.30 5.17 16.69
CA ASP A 31 2.89 4.87 16.45
C ASP A 31 2.72 4.14 15.10
N ALA A 32 3.45 4.57 14.07
CA ALA A 32 3.50 3.88 12.78
C ALA A 32 4.09 2.47 12.90
N VAL A 33 5.15 2.28 13.70
CA VAL A 33 5.75 0.95 13.94
C VAL A 33 4.79 0.02 14.67
N ALA A 34 3.98 0.55 15.60
CA ALA A 34 2.98 -0.24 16.31
C ALA A 34 1.87 -0.79 15.39
N LEU A 35 1.58 -0.11 14.28
CA LEU A 35 0.56 -0.53 13.30
C LEU A 35 1.06 -1.59 12.31
N LEU A 36 2.37 -1.73 12.12
CA LEU A 36 2.96 -2.63 11.11
C LEU A 36 2.43 -4.08 11.15
N PRO A 37 2.25 -4.73 12.32
CA PRO A 37 1.71 -6.08 12.34
C PRO A 37 0.29 -6.18 11.79
N GLN A 38 -0.57 -5.20 12.11
CA GLN A 38 -1.95 -5.15 11.61
C GLN A 38 -1.98 -4.85 10.12
N GLN A 39 -1.13 -3.92 9.67
CA GLN A 39 -1.00 -3.60 8.25
C GLN A 39 -0.47 -4.77 7.43
N LYS A 40 0.46 -5.57 7.98
CA LYS A 40 0.95 -6.78 7.32
C LYS A 40 -0.16 -7.82 7.18
N VAL A 41 -0.92 -8.10 8.25
CA VAL A 41 -2.07 -9.01 8.20
C VAL A 41 -3.11 -8.53 7.18
N TYR A 42 -3.39 -7.22 7.14
CA TYR A 42 -4.32 -6.64 6.18
C TYR A 42 -3.81 -6.75 4.73
N ALA A 43 -2.51 -6.52 4.50
CA ALA A 43 -1.89 -6.69 3.19
C ALA A 43 -1.91 -8.16 2.73
N GLU A 44 -1.65 -9.11 3.62
CA GLU A 44 -1.78 -10.56 3.34
C GLU A 44 -3.23 -10.92 3.01
N ARG A 45 -4.21 -10.32 3.71
CA ARG A 45 -5.63 -10.50 3.42
C ARG A 45 -5.98 -10.00 2.02
N ILE A 46 -5.55 -8.79 1.65
CA ILE A 46 -5.75 -8.24 0.30
C ILE A 46 -5.11 -9.16 -0.74
N ALA A 47 -3.87 -9.60 -0.52
CA ALA A 47 -3.15 -10.46 -1.47
C ALA A 47 -3.92 -11.76 -1.74
N ASN A 48 -4.39 -12.45 -0.71
CA ASN A 48 -5.01 -13.76 -0.84
C ASN A 48 -6.51 -13.68 -1.17
N GLU A 49 -7.27 -12.90 -0.42
CA GLU A 49 -8.74 -12.87 -0.50
C GLU A 49 -9.25 -11.96 -1.61
N VAL A 50 -8.46 -10.97 -2.04
CA VAL A 50 -8.86 -10.06 -3.13
C VAL A 50 -8.10 -10.38 -4.40
N VAL A 51 -6.77 -10.26 -4.38
CA VAL A 51 -5.96 -10.33 -5.60
C VAL A 51 -5.96 -11.75 -6.16
N CYS A 52 -5.56 -12.75 -5.38
CA CYS A 52 -5.53 -14.14 -5.84
C CYS A 52 -6.92 -14.69 -6.18
N ASP A 53 -7.93 -14.48 -5.33
CA ASP A 53 -9.32 -14.91 -5.62
C ASP A 53 -9.86 -14.32 -6.92
N THR A 54 -9.66 -13.01 -7.14
CA THR A 54 -10.13 -12.35 -8.36
C THR A 54 -9.40 -12.87 -9.59
N LEU A 55 -8.08 -13.03 -9.52
CA LEU A 55 -7.28 -13.56 -10.62
C LEU A 55 -7.69 -15.00 -10.97
N TRP A 56 -7.90 -15.87 -9.98
CA TRP A 56 -8.39 -17.23 -10.18
C TRP A 56 -9.77 -17.27 -10.82
N ARG A 57 -10.70 -16.42 -10.36
CA ARG A 57 -12.05 -16.37 -10.94
C ARG A 57 -12.04 -15.90 -12.38
N ILE A 58 -11.26 -14.86 -12.69
CA ILE A 58 -11.12 -14.35 -14.06
C ILE A 58 -10.52 -15.42 -14.97
N ASP A 59 -9.47 -16.11 -14.52
CA ASP A 59 -8.84 -17.18 -15.27
C ASP A 59 -9.78 -18.37 -15.51
N ALA A 60 -10.56 -18.77 -14.51
CA ALA A 60 -11.56 -19.83 -14.65
C ALA A 60 -12.68 -19.45 -15.63
N ILE A 61 -13.08 -18.17 -15.68
CA ILE A 61 -14.14 -17.69 -16.58
C ILE A 61 -13.65 -17.58 -18.02
N LEU A 62 -12.42 -17.06 -18.22
CA LEU A 62 -11.94 -16.68 -19.54
C LEU A 62 -11.04 -17.74 -20.19
N PHE A 63 -10.31 -18.56 -19.41
CA PHE A 63 -9.12 -19.28 -19.86
C PHE A 63 -8.93 -20.70 -19.26
N ASP A 64 -10.01 -21.33 -18.80
CA ASP A 64 -10.08 -22.74 -18.36
C ASP A 64 -9.30 -23.12 -17.07
N GLY A 65 -8.83 -22.15 -16.27
CA GLY A 65 -8.45 -22.40 -14.87
C GLY A 65 -7.03 -22.95 -14.63
N GLY A 66 -6.04 -22.49 -15.37
CA GLY A 66 -4.62 -22.89 -15.24
C GLY A 66 -3.73 -21.95 -14.41
N LEU A 67 -4.26 -20.82 -13.92
CA LEU A 67 -3.46 -19.80 -13.24
C LEU A 67 -2.99 -20.20 -11.84
N ASN A 68 -1.73 -19.88 -11.55
CA ASN A 68 -1.17 -19.98 -10.20
C ASN A 68 -0.50 -18.65 -9.79
N PRO A 69 -1.25 -17.69 -9.22
CA PRO A 69 -0.69 -16.46 -8.68
C PRO A 69 0.34 -16.78 -7.59
N VAL A 70 1.50 -16.14 -7.68
CA VAL A 70 2.57 -16.31 -6.69
C VAL A 70 2.60 -15.08 -5.80
N VAL A 71 2.34 -15.28 -4.52
CA VAL A 71 2.49 -14.25 -3.49
C VAL A 71 3.91 -14.30 -2.93
N THR A 72 4.61 -13.17 -2.95
CA THR A 72 5.98 -13.03 -2.44
C THR A 72 6.08 -11.87 -1.47
N GLU A 73 6.65 -12.12 -0.29
CA GLU A 73 7.05 -11.04 0.63
C GLU A 73 8.38 -10.44 0.13
N HIS A 74 8.39 -9.12 -0.15
CA HIS A 74 9.59 -8.42 -0.60
C HIS A 74 10.34 -7.77 0.57
N ASP A 75 9.60 -7.19 1.51
CA ASP A 75 10.09 -6.67 2.77
C ASP A 75 8.97 -6.68 3.83
N SER A 76 9.24 -6.16 5.03
CA SER A 76 8.28 -6.14 6.14
C SER A 76 7.02 -5.30 5.91
N ARG A 77 6.97 -4.52 4.83
CA ARG A 77 5.87 -3.62 4.45
C ARG A 77 5.31 -3.93 3.07
N MET A 78 5.95 -4.78 2.28
CA MET A 78 5.59 -5.01 0.89
C MET A 78 5.35 -6.48 0.58
N ILE A 79 4.15 -6.74 0.05
CA ILE A 79 3.76 -8.02 -0.53
C ILE A 79 3.54 -7.82 -2.03
N GLY A 80 4.16 -8.67 -2.82
CA GLY A 80 3.96 -8.76 -4.26
C GLY A 80 3.08 -9.94 -4.61
N VAL A 81 2.22 -9.79 -5.62
CA VAL A 81 1.53 -10.90 -6.28
C VAL A 81 1.83 -10.83 -7.77
N VAL A 82 2.35 -11.91 -8.34
CA VAL A 82 2.62 -12.00 -9.77
C VAL A 82 1.80 -13.13 -10.36
N ALA A 83 1.15 -12.86 -11.48
CA ALA A 83 0.39 -13.84 -12.23
C ALA A 83 0.51 -13.55 -13.73
N GLU A 84 0.40 -14.59 -14.55
CA GLU A 84 0.42 -14.47 -16.00
C GLU A 84 -0.86 -15.10 -16.55
N ILE A 85 -1.73 -14.26 -17.11
CA ILE A 85 -2.98 -14.68 -17.71
C ILE A 85 -2.81 -14.52 -19.23
N ASN A 86 -2.60 -15.63 -19.94
CA ASN A 86 -2.17 -15.64 -21.35
C ASN A 86 -0.95 -14.75 -21.62
N ASN A 87 -1.12 -13.71 -22.46
CA ASN A 87 -0.05 -12.78 -22.86
C ASN A 87 0.04 -11.55 -21.95
N VAL A 88 -0.81 -11.45 -20.92
CA VAL A 88 -0.84 -10.32 -19.99
C VAL A 88 -0.23 -10.76 -18.67
N ARG A 89 0.91 -10.16 -18.35
CA ARG A 89 1.54 -10.33 -17.04
C ARG A 89 0.98 -9.30 -16.08
N PHE A 90 0.43 -9.76 -14.96
CA PHE A 90 0.01 -8.93 -13.85
C PHE A 90 1.06 -8.97 -12.74
N ALA A 91 1.45 -7.80 -12.25
CA ALA A 91 2.21 -7.66 -11.02
C ALA A 91 1.47 -6.68 -10.11
N VAL A 92 1.15 -7.12 -8.89
CA VAL A 92 0.44 -6.31 -7.89
C VAL A 92 1.35 -6.12 -6.69
N ASN A 93 1.59 -4.87 -6.31
CA ASN A 93 2.35 -4.53 -5.12
C ASN A 93 1.39 -3.97 -4.08
N ILE A 94 1.43 -4.53 -2.88
CA ILE A 94 0.64 -4.11 -1.71
C ILE A 94 1.65 -3.61 -0.67
N CYS A 95 1.63 -2.31 -0.41
CA CYS A 95 2.63 -1.62 0.40
C CYS A 95 1.99 -0.91 1.59
N SER A 96 2.39 -1.30 2.80
CA SER A 96 2.03 -0.67 4.06
C SER A 96 2.85 0.60 4.29
N ARG A 97 2.17 1.73 4.40
CA ARG A 97 2.76 3.06 4.54
C ARG A 97 2.88 3.46 6.02
N LEU A 98 3.76 4.41 6.28
CA LEU A 98 4.01 4.96 7.63
C LEU A 98 2.82 5.72 8.21
N ASP A 99 1.91 6.20 7.36
CA ASP A 99 0.71 6.94 7.76
C ASP A 99 -0.47 6.03 8.12
N GLY A 100 -0.25 4.72 8.25
CA GLY A 100 -1.29 3.75 8.57
C GLY A 100 -2.03 3.18 7.34
N GLN A 101 -1.81 3.74 6.15
CA GLN A 101 -2.51 3.35 4.93
C GLN A 101 -1.82 2.18 4.20
N THR A 102 -2.58 1.47 3.38
CA THR A 102 -2.07 0.45 2.45
C THR A 102 -2.28 0.92 1.01
N ARG A 103 -1.21 0.95 0.23
CA ARG A 103 -1.24 1.25 -1.21
C ARG A 103 -1.23 -0.06 -1.99
N ILE A 104 -2.14 -0.18 -2.95
CA ILE A 104 -2.21 -1.29 -3.90
C ILE A 104 -1.89 -0.71 -5.28
N THR A 105 -0.91 -1.29 -5.95
CA THR A 105 -0.47 -0.88 -7.28
C THR A 105 -0.49 -2.07 -8.22
N VAL A 106 -1.19 -1.95 -9.34
CA VAL A 106 -1.41 -3.01 -10.33
C VAL A 106 -0.75 -2.62 -11.64
N PHE A 107 0.21 -3.45 -12.07
CA PHE A 107 0.86 -3.38 -13.36
C PHE A 107 0.30 -4.51 -14.24
N GLY A 108 -0.28 -4.17 -15.39
CA GLY A 108 -0.73 -5.15 -16.40
C GLY A 108 0.05 -4.97 -17.70
N GLY A 109 0.69 -6.02 -18.20
CA GLY A 109 1.49 -5.98 -19.42
C GLY A 109 0.64 -6.12 -20.69
N LEU A 110 0.63 -5.06 -21.52
CA LEU A 110 0.41 -4.96 -22.99
C LEU A 110 0.16 -3.48 -23.40
N LYS A 111 -0.08 -2.58 -22.43
CA LYS A 111 -0.21 -1.11 -22.55
C LYS A 111 0.47 -0.42 -21.34
N ASP A 112 0.82 0.87 -21.47
CA ASP A 112 1.45 1.71 -20.42
C ASP A 112 0.51 2.11 -19.25
N THR A 113 -0.51 1.30 -18.96
CA THR A 113 -1.53 1.65 -17.96
C THR A 113 -1.16 1.09 -16.58
N LEU A 114 -1.22 1.96 -15.57
CA LEU A 114 -0.99 1.67 -14.16
C LEU A 114 -2.31 1.89 -13.40
N GLY A 115 -2.74 0.87 -12.64
CA GLY A 115 -3.81 1.03 -11.66
C GLY A 115 -3.21 1.29 -10.27
N GLU A 116 -3.67 2.32 -9.56
CA GLU A 116 -3.29 2.56 -8.16
C GLU A 116 -4.53 2.82 -7.31
N ARG A 117 -4.55 2.27 -6.09
CA ARG A 117 -5.53 2.60 -5.06
C ARG A 117 -4.86 2.66 -3.70
N ILE A 118 -5.31 3.61 -2.87
CA ILE A 118 -4.88 3.74 -1.46
C ILE A 118 -6.10 3.46 -0.59
N VAL A 119 -5.93 2.62 0.41
CA VAL A 119 -6.99 2.20 1.34
C VAL A 119 -6.50 2.22 2.78
N ASP A 120 -7.43 2.41 3.70
CA ASP A 120 -7.19 2.32 5.14
C ASP A 120 -7.51 0.90 5.65
N LEU A 121 -7.13 0.57 6.88
CA LEU A 121 -7.25 -0.79 7.44
C LEU A 121 -8.69 -1.28 7.62
N ASP A 122 -9.64 -0.36 7.73
CA ASP A 122 -11.07 -0.62 7.92
C ASP A 122 -11.87 -0.57 6.61
N HIS A 123 -11.18 -0.37 5.47
CA HIS A 123 -11.84 -0.30 4.17
C HIS A 123 -12.54 -1.62 3.81
N ASP A 124 -13.71 -1.51 3.17
CA ASP A 124 -14.50 -2.66 2.72
C ASP A 124 -13.73 -3.45 1.66
N ILE A 125 -13.54 -4.74 1.89
CA ILE A 125 -12.84 -5.66 1.00
C ILE A 125 -13.57 -5.82 -0.33
N SER A 126 -14.91 -5.76 -0.31
CA SER A 126 -15.74 -5.91 -1.52
C SER A 126 -15.45 -4.80 -2.52
N ASP A 127 -15.29 -3.56 -2.03
CA ASP A 127 -14.99 -2.40 -2.86
C ASP A 127 -13.59 -2.50 -3.50
N ILE A 128 -12.63 -3.10 -2.79
CA ILE A 128 -11.28 -3.34 -3.32
C ILE A 128 -11.34 -4.39 -4.43
N GLN A 129 -12.12 -5.45 -4.21
CA GLN A 129 -12.32 -6.53 -5.17
C GLN A 129 -12.97 -6.03 -6.46
N GLU A 130 -14.03 -5.23 -6.37
CA GLU A 130 -14.70 -4.65 -7.54
C GLU A 130 -13.76 -3.76 -8.35
N TRP A 131 -13.05 -2.83 -7.69
CA TRP A 131 -12.05 -2.00 -8.37
C TRP A 131 -10.92 -2.79 -9.01
N PHE A 132 -10.45 -3.86 -8.37
CA PHE A 132 -9.39 -4.68 -8.92
C PHE A 132 -9.88 -5.42 -10.17
N ALA A 133 -11.12 -5.94 -10.15
CA ALA A 133 -11.76 -6.56 -11.31
C ALA A 133 -11.92 -5.55 -12.46
N ASP A 134 -12.43 -4.34 -12.19
CA ASP A 134 -12.56 -3.26 -13.17
C ASP A 134 -11.20 -2.86 -13.77
N THR A 135 -10.17 -2.80 -12.91
CA THR A 135 -8.80 -2.50 -13.32
C THR A 135 -8.29 -3.57 -14.28
N ILE A 136 -8.49 -4.86 -13.97
CA ILE A 136 -8.13 -5.96 -14.87
C ILE A 136 -8.92 -5.86 -16.19
N GLU A 137 -10.23 -5.65 -16.13
CA GLU A 137 -11.11 -5.55 -17.29
C GLU A 137 -10.63 -4.45 -18.27
N SER A 138 -10.14 -3.33 -17.75
CA SER A 138 -9.60 -2.22 -18.55
C SER A 138 -8.39 -2.61 -19.43
N TYR A 139 -7.61 -3.64 -19.05
CA TYR A 139 -6.51 -4.13 -19.88
C TYR A 139 -6.98 -5.01 -21.04
N TYR A 140 -8.20 -5.56 -20.96
CA TYR A 140 -8.81 -6.38 -22.01
C TYR A 140 -9.80 -5.61 -22.88
N LYS A 141 -10.25 -4.42 -22.45
CA LYS A 141 -11.05 -3.51 -23.27
C LYS A 141 -10.14 -2.65 -24.16
N PRO A 142 -10.35 -2.64 -25.51
CA PRO A 142 -9.54 -1.86 -26.45
C PRO A 142 -9.57 -0.35 -26.20
#